data_AF-A0A1W2AJI7-F1
#
_entry.id   AF-A0A1W2AJI7-F1
#
_cell.length_a   1.000
_cell.length_b   1.000
_cell.length_c   1.000
_cell.angle_alpha   90.00
_cell.angle_beta   90.00
_cell.angle_gamma   90.00
#
_symmetry.space_group_name_H-M   'P 1'
#
loop_
_entity.id
_entity.type
_entity.pdbx_description
1 polymer ?
#
loop_
_entity_poly.entity_id
_entity_poly.type
_entity_poly.pdbx_seq_one_letter_code
_entity_poly.pdbx_strand_id
1 'polypeptide(L)'
;METFERILVKHNCVRRTDKPIAHFEDIENIIGFKLPPDYRLFLETYCGFEEFIGEAYVRLWGMDEIIDQNQGYGVFENLPATLAIGGNGGGEFIAITIIDEGNYRIVISPFIDLNEEYHVEIGSSFTDFLERLNNGHGYFDNIDLKK
;
A
#
# COMPACT_ATOMS: atom_id res chain seq x y z
N MET A 1 8.19 8.08 17.08
CA MET A 1 6.91 7.79 16.44
C MET A 1 6.95 8.45 15.08
N GLU A 2 7.00 7.62 14.04
CA GLU A 2 7.05 8.03 12.64
C GLU A 2 5.83 8.89 12.25
N THR A 3 5.91 9.61 11.14
CA THR A 3 4.78 10.47 10.72
C THR A 3 3.53 9.67 10.40
N PHE A 4 3.66 8.56 9.67
CA PHE A 4 2.52 7.72 9.35
C PHE A 4 1.84 7.16 10.61
N GLU A 5 2.62 6.81 11.66
CA GLU A 5 2.04 6.32 12.92
C GLU A 5 1.15 7.38 13.57
N ARG A 6 1.53 8.67 13.53
CA ARG A 6 0.70 9.76 14.05
C ARG A 6 -0.64 9.85 13.32
N ILE A 7 -0.62 9.66 11.99
CA ILE A 7 -1.82 9.65 11.15
C ILE A 7 -2.68 8.44 11.51
N LEU A 8 -2.12 7.23 11.51
CA LEU A 8 -2.88 6.02 11.82
C LEU A 8 -3.48 6.04 13.24
N VAL A 9 -2.77 6.56 14.23
CA VAL A 9 -3.30 6.74 15.60
C VAL A 9 -4.45 7.74 15.63
N LYS A 10 -4.35 8.87 14.90
CA LYS A 10 -5.45 9.84 14.75
C LYS A 10 -6.72 9.19 14.18
N HIS A 11 -6.57 8.20 13.32
CA HIS A 11 -7.66 7.43 12.72
C HIS A 11 -8.00 6.13 13.47
N ASN A 12 -7.57 5.98 14.73
CA ASN A 12 -7.86 4.84 15.60
C ASN A 12 -7.46 3.47 14.99
N CYS A 13 -6.40 3.43 14.18
CA CYS A 13 -5.90 2.19 13.60
C CYS A 13 -5.49 1.20 14.70
N VAL A 14 -5.93 -0.05 14.56
CA VAL A 14 -5.73 -1.09 15.58
C VAL A 14 -4.28 -1.57 15.55
N ARG A 15 -3.58 -1.37 16.67
CA ARG A 15 -2.25 -1.91 16.89
C ARG A 15 -2.31 -3.42 17.15
N ARG A 16 -1.32 -4.14 16.65
CA ARG A 16 -1.14 -5.58 16.92
C ARG A 16 -0.86 -5.81 18.40
N THR A 17 -1.52 -6.83 18.94
CA THR A 17 -1.20 -7.43 20.25
C THR A 17 -0.40 -8.73 20.10
N ASP A 18 -0.53 -9.36 18.94
CA ASP A 18 0.02 -10.67 18.63
C ASP A 18 0.90 -10.60 17.38
N LYS A 19 1.86 -11.54 17.29
CA LYS A 19 2.72 -11.63 16.12
C LYS A 19 1.91 -12.12 14.91
N PRO A 20 2.17 -11.58 13.70
CA PRO A 20 1.60 -12.15 12.48
C PRO A 20 2.02 -13.62 12.31
N ILE A 21 1.16 -14.37 11.65
CA ILE A 21 1.41 -15.75 11.22
C ILE A 21 2.37 -15.75 10.03
N ALA A 22 2.18 -14.82 9.09
CA ALA A 22 3.07 -14.66 7.94
C ALA A 22 4.39 -13.97 8.32
N HIS A 23 5.47 -14.33 7.62
CA HIS A 23 6.80 -13.75 7.79
C HIS A 23 7.15 -12.80 6.64
N PHE A 24 8.00 -11.80 6.93
CA PHE A 24 8.43 -10.85 5.90
C PHE A 24 9.16 -11.54 4.76
N GLU A 25 9.95 -12.56 5.09
CA GLU A 25 10.68 -13.37 4.13
C GLU A 25 9.74 -14.07 3.16
N ASP A 26 8.52 -14.46 3.57
CA ASP A 26 7.55 -15.09 2.67
C ASP A 26 7.12 -14.13 1.56
N ILE A 27 6.84 -12.88 1.93
CA ILE A 27 6.46 -11.80 1.00
C ILE A 27 7.66 -11.41 0.12
N GLU A 28 8.82 -11.16 0.73
CA GLU A 28 10.03 -10.69 0.06
C GLU A 28 10.58 -11.74 -0.93
N ASN A 29 10.44 -13.04 -0.64
CA ASN A 29 10.84 -14.11 -1.56
C ASN A 29 9.95 -14.20 -2.79
N ILE A 30 8.65 -13.86 -2.68
CA ILE A 30 7.72 -13.85 -3.81
C ILE A 30 8.02 -12.69 -4.74
N ILE A 31 8.17 -11.49 -4.18
CA ILE A 31 8.32 -10.26 -4.95
C ILE A 31 9.78 -10.01 -5.38
N GLY A 32 10.75 -10.69 -4.78
CA GLY A 32 12.17 -10.59 -5.14
C GLY A 32 12.87 -9.32 -4.65
N PHE A 33 12.24 -8.54 -3.77
CA PHE A 33 12.80 -7.32 -3.19
C PHE A 33 12.46 -7.17 -1.71
N LYS A 34 13.22 -6.31 -1.01
CA LYS A 34 13.01 -5.99 0.40
C LYS A 34 11.89 -4.98 0.57
N LEU A 35 11.00 -5.23 1.54
CA LEU A 35 9.91 -4.29 1.81
C LEU A 35 10.47 -2.94 2.29
N PRO A 36 9.86 -1.81 1.86
CA PRO A 36 10.16 -0.50 2.39
C PRO A 36 10.14 -0.46 3.93
N PRO A 37 11.10 0.20 4.60
CA PRO A 37 11.17 0.20 6.06
C PRO A 37 9.92 0.75 6.76
N ASP A 38 9.28 1.78 6.19
CA ASP A 38 8.07 2.39 6.75
C ASP A 38 6.85 1.47 6.61
N TYR A 39 6.69 0.81 5.46
CA TYR A 39 5.66 -0.21 5.28
C TYR A 39 5.89 -1.45 6.15
N ARG A 40 7.15 -1.89 6.31
CA ARG A 40 7.50 -2.99 7.23
C ARG A 40 7.06 -2.64 8.64
N LEU A 41 7.38 -1.44 9.13
CA LEU A 41 6.99 -0.99 10.46
C LEU A 41 5.46 -0.93 10.61
N PHE A 42 4.73 -0.55 9.57
CA PHE A 42 3.27 -0.64 9.56
C PHE A 42 2.78 -2.09 9.79
N LEU A 43 3.31 -3.06 9.05
CA LEU A 43 2.91 -4.47 9.16
C LEU A 43 3.30 -5.08 10.52
N GLU A 44 4.42 -4.66 11.11
CA GLU A 44 4.82 -5.05 12.47
C GLU A 44 3.88 -4.50 13.54
N THR A 45 3.36 -3.29 13.32
CA THR A 45 2.68 -2.52 14.37
C THR A 45 1.15 -2.61 14.29
N TYR A 46 0.55 -2.79 13.12
CA TYR A 46 -0.90 -2.65 12.90
C TYR A 46 -1.52 -3.88 12.21
N CYS A 47 -2.81 -4.14 12.51
CA CYS A 47 -3.55 -5.29 11.98
C CYS A 47 -4.11 -5.10 10.57
N GLY A 48 -3.86 -3.95 9.95
CA GLY A 48 -4.64 -3.44 8.81
C GLY A 48 -5.39 -2.17 9.21
N PHE A 49 -5.94 -1.49 8.22
CA PHE A 49 -6.61 -0.20 8.39
C PHE A 49 -7.78 -0.09 7.41
N GLU A 50 -8.93 0.41 7.84
CA GLU A 50 -10.06 0.64 6.94
C GLU A 50 -10.88 1.83 7.42
N GLU A 51 -10.64 3.00 6.83
CA GLU A 51 -11.35 4.25 7.14
C GLU A 51 -11.01 5.34 6.09
N PHE A 52 -11.70 6.47 6.15
CA PHE A 52 -11.33 7.69 5.45
C PHE A 52 -10.10 8.37 6.08
N ILE A 53 -9.15 8.75 5.23
CA ILE A 53 -8.07 9.71 5.53
C ILE A 53 -8.27 10.92 4.62
N GLY A 54 -8.62 12.06 5.22
CA GLY A 54 -9.11 13.19 4.44
C GLY A 54 -10.42 12.83 3.74
N GLU A 55 -10.50 12.99 2.43
CA GLU A 55 -11.66 12.62 1.60
C GLU A 55 -11.52 11.24 0.96
N ALA A 56 -10.36 10.58 1.11
CA ALA A 56 -10.07 9.30 0.49
C ALA A 56 -10.40 8.14 1.43
N TYR A 57 -11.24 7.20 0.97
CA TYR A 57 -11.42 5.92 1.64
C TYR A 57 -10.19 5.04 1.38
N VAL A 58 -9.64 4.45 2.45
CA VAL A 58 -8.44 3.63 2.39
C VAL A 58 -8.69 2.32 3.14
N ARG A 59 -8.45 1.20 2.48
CA ARG A 59 -8.33 -0.13 3.10
C ARG A 59 -6.90 -0.62 2.93
N LEU A 60 -6.11 -0.70 4.00
CA LEU A 60 -4.79 -1.33 4.01
C LEU A 60 -4.89 -2.73 4.62
N TRP A 61 -4.28 -3.69 3.95
CA TRP A 61 -4.23 -5.08 4.40
C TRP A 61 -3.22 -5.28 5.52
N GLY A 62 -3.56 -6.13 6.48
CA GLY A 62 -2.60 -6.60 7.47
C GLY A 62 -1.64 -7.63 6.88
N MET A 63 -0.52 -7.86 7.56
CA MET A 63 0.51 -8.85 7.20
C MET A 63 -0.06 -10.21 6.77
N ASP A 64 -1.06 -10.70 7.48
CA ASP A 64 -1.64 -12.03 7.29
C ASP A 64 -2.60 -12.10 6.09
N GLU A 65 -2.96 -10.96 5.50
CA GLU A 65 -3.80 -10.89 4.29
C GLU A 65 -2.97 -10.73 3.01
N ILE A 66 -1.73 -10.22 3.09
CA ILE A 66 -0.97 -9.77 1.92
C ILE A 66 -0.82 -10.85 0.85
N ILE A 67 -0.35 -12.03 1.25
CA ILE A 67 -0.07 -13.12 0.29
C ILE A 67 -1.37 -13.59 -0.36
N ASP A 68 -2.39 -13.91 0.47
CA ASP A 68 -3.67 -14.44 0.00
C ASP A 68 -4.40 -13.46 -0.92
N GLN A 69 -4.39 -12.16 -0.60
CA GLN A 69 -5.03 -11.14 -1.43
C GLN A 69 -4.29 -10.98 -2.77
N ASN A 70 -2.97 -10.86 -2.77
CA ASN A 70 -2.20 -10.72 -4.02
C ASN A 70 -2.31 -11.96 -4.91
N GLN A 71 -2.35 -13.15 -4.33
CA GLN A 71 -2.59 -14.38 -5.08
C GLN A 71 -4.03 -14.45 -5.59
N GLY A 72 -5.02 -14.13 -4.75
CA GLY A 72 -6.44 -14.18 -5.09
C GLY A 72 -6.83 -13.20 -6.20
N TYR A 73 -6.24 -12.00 -6.21
CA TYR A 73 -6.42 -11.02 -7.28
C TYR A 73 -5.47 -11.23 -8.47
N GLY A 74 -4.55 -12.20 -8.44
CA GLY A 74 -3.61 -12.46 -9.53
C GLY A 74 -2.52 -11.39 -9.69
N VAL A 75 -2.28 -10.53 -8.70
CA VAL A 75 -1.28 -9.45 -8.76
C VAL A 75 0.11 -10.03 -8.94
N PHE A 76 0.49 -11.07 -8.19
CA PHE A 76 1.81 -11.69 -8.32
C PHE A 76 2.09 -12.29 -9.70
N GLU A 77 1.05 -12.76 -10.40
CA GLU A 77 1.19 -13.35 -11.74
C GLU A 77 1.30 -12.27 -12.82
N ASN A 78 0.51 -11.20 -12.71
CA ASN A 78 0.35 -10.21 -13.78
C ASN A 78 1.26 -8.98 -13.61
N LEU A 79 1.67 -8.66 -12.37
CA LEU A 79 2.45 -7.48 -12.03
C LEU A 79 3.65 -7.86 -11.13
N PRO A 80 4.70 -8.51 -11.69
CA PRO A 80 5.78 -9.12 -10.90
C PRO A 80 6.64 -8.12 -10.11
N ALA A 81 6.62 -6.82 -10.48
CA ALA A 81 7.32 -5.75 -9.77
C ALA A 81 6.43 -5.03 -8.75
N THR A 82 5.21 -5.51 -8.52
CA THR A 82 4.18 -4.81 -7.77
C THR A 82 3.63 -5.67 -6.64
N LEU A 83 3.47 -5.07 -5.47
CA LEU A 83 2.83 -5.66 -4.31
C LEU A 83 1.60 -4.82 -3.96
N ALA A 84 0.40 -5.36 -4.16
CA ALA A 84 -0.81 -4.73 -3.65
C ALA A 84 -0.84 -4.81 -2.13
N ILE A 85 -1.15 -3.69 -1.49
CA ILE A 85 -1.14 -3.51 -0.03
C ILE A 85 -2.51 -3.11 0.52
N GLY A 86 -3.51 -2.99 -0.36
CA GLY A 86 -4.81 -2.45 0.00
C GLY A 86 -5.63 -2.00 -1.21
N GLY A 87 -6.67 -1.21 -0.97
CA GLY A 87 -7.50 -0.61 -2.00
C GLY A 87 -8.28 0.59 -1.50
N ASN A 88 -9.00 1.23 -2.41
CA ASN A 88 -9.79 2.43 -2.14
C ASN A 88 -11.31 2.16 -2.01
N GLY A 89 -11.72 0.89 -1.98
CA GLY A 89 -13.13 0.48 -1.92
C GLY A 89 -13.94 0.69 -3.21
N GLY A 90 -13.31 1.23 -4.27
CA GLY A 90 -13.94 1.60 -5.55
C GLY A 90 -13.60 0.70 -6.74
N GLY A 91 -12.77 -0.34 -6.54
CA GLY A 91 -12.29 -1.23 -7.60
C GLY A 91 -10.83 -1.02 -7.97
N GLU A 92 -10.14 -0.09 -7.31
CA GLU A 92 -8.70 0.11 -7.41
C GLU A 92 -7.95 -0.44 -6.21
N PHE A 93 -6.76 -0.97 -6.48
CA PHE A 93 -5.79 -1.38 -5.47
C PHE A 93 -4.74 -0.29 -5.26
N ILE A 94 -4.25 -0.23 -4.02
CA ILE A 94 -3.07 0.55 -3.65
C ILE A 94 -1.90 -0.42 -3.61
N ALA A 95 -0.77 -0.08 -4.21
CA ALA A 95 0.39 -0.97 -4.28
C ALA A 95 1.72 -0.24 -4.08
N ILE A 96 2.71 -1.01 -3.65
CA ILE A 96 4.13 -0.66 -3.76
C ILE A 96 4.62 -1.25 -5.07
N THR A 97 5.15 -0.42 -5.97
CA THR A 97 5.77 -0.89 -7.22
C THR A 97 7.25 -0.54 -7.23
N ILE A 98 8.09 -1.52 -7.59
CA ILE A 98 9.53 -1.32 -7.73
C ILE A 98 9.82 -0.72 -9.09
N ILE A 99 10.70 0.27 -9.08
CA ILE A 99 11.24 0.87 -10.30
C ILE A 99 12.60 0.21 -10.61
N ASP A 100 13.49 0.20 -9.64
CA ASP A 100 14.82 -0.41 -9.71
C ASP A 100 15.38 -0.69 -8.31
N GLU A 101 16.64 -1.13 -8.21
CA GLU A 101 17.27 -1.51 -6.93
C GLU A 101 17.20 -0.38 -5.87
N GLY A 102 16.30 -0.58 -4.89
CA GLY A 102 16.11 0.34 -3.77
C GLY A 102 15.16 1.51 -4.07
N ASN A 103 14.62 1.62 -5.29
CA ASN A 103 13.67 2.66 -5.66
C ASN A 103 12.27 2.09 -5.93
N TYR A 104 11.27 2.70 -5.32
CA TYR A 104 9.87 2.28 -5.39
C TYR A 104 8.92 3.48 -5.34
N ARG A 105 7.65 3.25 -5.69
CA ARG A 105 6.55 4.22 -5.55
C ARG A 105 5.32 3.56 -4.96
N ILE A 106 4.45 4.37 -4.38
CA ILE A 106 3.08 3.98 -4.05
C ILE A 106 2.19 4.38 -5.23
N VAL A 107 1.45 3.42 -5.75
CA VAL A 107 0.56 3.60 -6.89
C VAL A 107 -0.87 3.21 -6.53
N ILE A 108 -1.85 3.78 -7.25
CA ILE A 108 -3.21 3.27 -7.34
C ILE A 108 -3.47 2.77 -8.75
N SER A 109 -4.17 1.65 -8.90
CA SER A 109 -4.44 1.04 -10.21
C SER A 109 -5.69 0.15 -10.19
N PRO A 110 -6.43 -0.01 -11.30
CA PRO A 110 -7.63 -0.86 -11.33
C PRO A 110 -7.31 -2.36 -11.20
N PHE A 111 -8.14 -3.09 -10.46
CA PHE A 111 -8.04 -4.55 -10.36
C PHE A 111 -8.40 -5.30 -11.65
N ILE A 112 -9.12 -4.68 -12.60
CA ILE A 112 -9.70 -5.38 -13.75
C ILE A 112 -8.64 -5.85 -14.76
N ASP A 113 -7.68 -4.98 -15.10
CA ASP A 113 -6.72 -5.25 -16.17
C ASP A 113 -5.32 -5.64 -15.68
N LEU A 114 -5.01 -5.35 -14.40
CA LEU A 114 -3.70 -5.62 -13.78
C LEU A 114 -2.52 -5.25 -14.68
N ASN A 115 -2.55 -4.04 -15.22
CA ASN A 115 -1.56 -3.53 -16.16
C ASN A 115 -0.85 -2.30 -15.57
N GLU A 116 0.48 -2.32 -15.61
CA GLU A 116 1.34 -1.25 -15.10
C GLU A 116 1.14 0.10 -15.81
N GLU A 117 0.64 0.10 -17.06
CA GLU A 117 0.30 1.32 -17.80
C GLU A 117 -0.75 2.18 -17.07
N TYR A 118 -1.60 1.55 -16.26
CA TYR A 118 -2.64 2.24 -15.47
C TYR A 118 -2.18 2.57 -14.06
N HIS A 119 -0.89 2.43 -13.74
CA HIS A 119 -0.37 2.87 -12.46
C HIS A 119 -0.35 4.39 -12.38
N VAL A 120 -1.05 4.92 -11.38
CA VAL A 120 -1.00 6.33 -11.03
C VAL A 120 -0.21 6.48 -9.74
N GLU A 121 0.88 7.24 -9.77
CA GLU A 121 1.67 7.53 -8.57
C GLU A 121 0.86 8.38 -7.57
N ILE A 122 0.70 7.88 -6.35
CA ILE A 122 0.02 8.56 -5.24
C ILE A 122 0.95 8.88 -4.07
N GLY A 123 2.20 8.42 -4.12
CA GLY A 123 3.21 8.69 -3.11
C GLY A 123 4.58 8.14 -3.47
N SER A 124 5.61 8.78 -2.94
CA SER A 124 7.00 8.34 -3.07
C SER A 124 7.43 7.33 -2.00
N SER A 125 6.65 7.21 -0.92
CA SER A 125 6.80 6.23 0.15
C SER A 125 5.45 5.96 0.80
N PHE A 126 5.37 4.93 1.65
CA PHE A 126 4.13 4.65 2.40
C PHE A 126 3.76 5.82 3.32
N THR A 127 4.78 6.45 3.92
CA THR A 127 4.59 7.65 4.74
C THR A 127 4.10 8.84 3.92
N ASP A 128 4.73 9.15 2.78
CA ASP A 128 4.34 10.28 1.90
C ASP A 128 2.92 10.09 1.37
N PHE A 129 2.55 8.87 0.97
CA PHE A 129 1.18 8.54 0.58
C PHE A 129 0.15 8.93 1.67
N LEU A 130 0.36 8.48 2.91
CA LEU A 130 -0.56 8.79 4.01
C LEU A 130 -0.56 10.28 4.38
N GLU A 131 0.60 10.95 4.31
CA GLU A 131 0.71 12.40 4.54
C GLU A 131 -0.10 13.20 3.52
N ARG A 132 -0.02 12.85 2.23
CA ARG A 132 -0.79 13.52 1.16
C ARG A 132 -2.29 13.41 1.43
N LEU A 133 -2.79 12.21 1.73
CA LEU A 133 -4.20 12.02 2.06
C LEU A 133 -4.61 12.81 3.29
N ASN A 134 -3.80 12.78 4.36
CA ASN A 134 -4.11 13.50 5.59
C ASN A 134 -4.10 15.03 5.41
N ASN A 135 -3.36 15.54 4.44
CA ASN A 135 -3.33 16.97 4.08
C ASN A 135 -4.48 17.37 3.14
N GLY A 136 -5.43 16.45 2.88
CA GLY A 136 -6.64 16.73 2.10
C GLY A 136 -6.47 16.54 0.60
N HIS A 137 -5.38 15.92 0.14
CA HIS A 137 -5.26 15.54 -1.27
C HIS A 137 -6.00 14.22 -1.48
N GLY A 138 -6.94 14.20 -2.42
CA GLY A 138 -7.44 12.96 -3.01
C GLY A 138 -6.35 12.21 -3.77
N TYR A 139 -6.64 10.96 -4.15
CA TYR A 139 -5.70 10.09 -4.88
C TYR A 139 -5.15 10.73 -6.17
N PHE A 140 -5.87 11.70 -6.75
CA PHE A 140 -5.58 12.22 -8.08
C PHE A 140 -5.28 13.72 -8.12
N ASP A 141 -5.19 14.38 -6.97
CA ASP A 141 -5.11 15.84 -6.87
C ASP A 141 -3.77 16.44 -7.34
N ASN A 142 -2.75 15.61 -7.59
CA ASN A 142 -1.44 16.02 -8.10
C ASN A 142 -1.04 15.31 -9.41
N ILE A 143 -2.00 14.71 -10.12
CA ILE A 143 -1.73 14.27 -11.49
C ILE A 143 -1.71 15.52 -12.36
N ASP A 144 -0.52 16.05 -12.61
CA ASP A 144 -0.30 16.82 -13.83
C ASP A 144 -0.70 15.88 -14.98
N LEU A 145 -1.92 16.04 -15.48
CA LEU A 145 -2.37 15.46 -16.75
C LEU A 145 -1.51 16.08 -17.85
N LYS A 146 -0.26 15.61 -17.97
CA LYS A 146 0.57 15.88 -19.13
C LYS A 146 -0.07 15.12 -20.28
N LYS A 147 -0.99 15.84 -20.94
CA LYS A 147 -1.49 15.56 -22.28
C LYS A 147 -0.34 15.46 -23.28
#